data_AF-A0A0A2VVT3-F1
#
_entry.id   AF-A0A0A2VVT3-F1
#
_cell.length_a   1.000
_cell.length_b   1.000
_cell.length_c   1.000
_cell.angle_alpha   90.00
_cell.angle_beta   90.00
_cell.angle_gamma   90.00
#
_symmetry.space_group_name_H-M   'P 1'
#
loop_
_entity.id
_entity.type
_entity.pdbx_description
1 polymer ?
#
loop_
_entity_poly.entity_id
_entity_poly.type
_entity_poly.pdbx_seq_one_letter_code
_entity_poly.pdbx_strand_id
1 'polypeptide(L)'
;MLSRLTNAFSPSTSPSALLVLGEFGSTIHILHLLPENSINERFSITTSSSATTFHCNGATEQGREQIGTVTLHVGDGETADSFLDDVETRIHKLRGDPSGSSPAQQQTGTVNRNDVPTVVVIGAGILGLTSAIKIQEAVAARKADVGGHLQVLLVSREWPSSIPGSPSKHSPNYASMWAGAHVRPIPATTAQLRREAEWLKQTVAEFSTQLQTEPWSGITRTLGIELLEAPDDGYQKQDAKSFSEETGLLRYRKWSEAELPENVVLGYEYETYCVNTPVYCQSLLRRFILRGGRTLKRDLKTEWEAFGLQKNVVLVVNASGTGFGDPKYFPTRGQTVVTDMEDATKTVTRQHKDGTWSFIIPRFFSGGTIVGGTKQPGDWSAEPDANTRATLLAGGRELRQFASSLAGKSDDVSVIADVVGRRPTREGGMRIELERQPVSGRQAAVLHAYGAGGRGYEIGWGVANEIAQLVNKFLIEESPLASKL
;
A
#
# COMPACT_ATOMS: atom_id res chain seq x y z
N MET A 1 -45.44 18.48 -13.28
CA MET A 1 -44.15 17.76 -13.14
C MET A 1 -44.34 16.39 -12.47
N LEU A 2 -44.82 16.33 -11.23
CA LEU A 2 -45.09 15.06 -10.51
C LEU A 2 -46.09 14.12 -11.22
N SER A 3 -47.12 14.65 -11.88
CA SER A 3 -48.09 13.83 -12.63
C SER A 3 -47.51 13.18 -13.90
N ARG A 4 -46.42 13.74 -14.46
CA ARG A 4 -45.68 13.12 -15.58
C ARG A 4 -44.70 12.07 -15.09
N LEU A 5 -44.08 12.29 -13.92
CA LEU A 5 -43.28 11.28 -13.21
C LEU A 5 -44.10 10.03 -12.88
N THR A 6 -45.35 10.17 -12.43
CA THR A 6 -46.20 9.02 -12.06
C THR A 6 -46.53 8.08 -13.22
N ASN A 7 -46.62 8.57 -14.46
CA ASN A 7 -46.90 7.70 -15.61
C ASN A 7 -45.69 6.86 -16.06
N ALA A 8 -44.48 7.21 -15.62
CA ALA A 8 -43.26 6.46 -15.92
C ALA A 8 -42.99 5.27 -14.96
N PHE A 9 -43.79 5.12 -13.88
CA PHE A 9 -43.50 4.17 -12.79
C PHE A 9 -44.66 3.21 -12.44
N SER A 10 -45.55 2.91 -13.38
CA SER A 10 -46.54 1.83 -13.19
C SER A 10 -45.87 0.43 -13.23
N PRO A 11 -46.25 -0.50 -12.35
CA PRO A 11 -45.52 -1.75 -12.18
C PRO A 11 -45.96 -2.80 -13.19
N SER A 12 -45.05 -3.22 -14.07
CA SER A 12 -44.81 -4.66 -14.33
C SER A 12 -43.56 -4.93 -15.18
N THR A 13 -42.99 -3.93 -15.85
CA THR A 13 -41.71 -4.07 -16.58
C THR A 13 -41.15 -2.66 -16.82
N SER A 14 -40.23 -2.15 -16.01
CA SER A 14 -39.64 -0.82 -16.29
C SER A 14 -38.17 -0.69 -15.90
N PRO A 15 -37.33 -0.08 -16.76
CA PRO A 15 -35.91 0.13 -16.55
C PRO A 15 -35.66 1.20 -15.48
N SER A 16 -34.46 1.17 -14.88
CA SER A 16 -34.01 2.19 -13.94
C SER A 16 -34.07 3.61 -14.56
N ALA A 17 -34.44 4.62 -13.79
CA ALA A 17 -34.58 6.00 -14.27
C ALA A 17 -33.58 6.94 -13.60
N LEU A 18 -33.02 7.88 -14.36
CA LEU A 18 -32.16 8.94 -13.83
C LEU A 18 -32.93 10.27 -13.84
N LEU A 19 -33.06 10.89 -12.67
CA LEU A 19 -33.50 12.28 -12.56
C LEU A 19 -32.26 13.18 -12.50
N VAL A 20 -32.09 14.04 -13.49
CA VAL A 20 -30.95 14.95 -13.59
C VAL A 20 -31.42 16.38 -13.31
N LEU A 21 -30.74 17.07 -12.39
CA LEU A 21 -31.01 18.44 -12.01
C LEU A 21 -29.75 19.29 -12.18
N GLY A 22 -29.80 20.28 -13.05
CA GLY A 22 -28.72 21.23 -13.31
C GLY A 22 -28.67 21.66 -14.78
N GLU A 23 -27.92 22.73 -15.07
CA GLU A 23 -27.64 23.15 -16.44
C GLU A 23 -26.38 22.45 -16.97
N PHE A 24 -26.45 21.90 -18.17
CA PHE A 24 -25.27 21.31 -18.81
C PHE A 24 -24.18 22.37 -19.04
N GLY A 25 -22.94 22.07 -18.64
CA GLY A 25 -21.86 23.07 -18.52
C GLY A 25 -21.61 23.54 -17.08
N SER A 26 -22.39 23.03 -16.12
CA SER A 26 -22.21 23.24 -14.67
C SER A 26 -22.23 21.90 -13.90
N THR A 27 -22.32 21.94 -12.57
CA THR A 27 -22.50 20.71 -11.77
C THR A 27 -23.94 20.22 -11.91
N ILE A 28 -24.10 18.99 -12.40
CA ILE A 28 -25.39 18.30 -12.46
C ILE A 28 -25.52 17.33 -11.28
N HIS A 29 -26.67 17.36 -10.62
CA HIS A 29 -27.04 16.45 -9.53
C HIS A 29 -27.96 15.35 -10.07
N ILE A 30 -27.70 14.11 -9.71
CA ILE A 30 -28.37 12.95 -10.30
C ILE A 30 -28.95 12.07 -9.18
N LEU A 31 -30.22 11.73 -9.30
CA LEU A 31 -30.92 10.75 -8.48
C LEU A 31 -31.29 9.55 -9.37
N HIS A 32 -30.70 8.39 -9.07
CA HIS A 32 -30.97 7.13 -9.75
C HIS A 32 -32.07 6.37 -9.02
N LEU A 33 -33.20 6.21 -9.68
CA LEU A 33 -34.41 5.57 -9.16
C LEU A 33 -34.51 4.15 -9.70
N LEU A 34 -34.77 3.19 -8.81
CA LEU A 34 -34.89 1.76 -9.14
C LEU A 34 -33.66 1.17 -9.86
N PRO A 35 -32.44 1.29 -9.30
CA PRO A 35 -31.34 0.45 -9.74
C PRO A 35 -31.63 -1.03 -9.43
N GLU A 36 -30.88 -1.94 -10.05
CA GLU A 36 -31.08 -3.40 -9.97
C GLU A 36 -31.11 -3.96 -8.53
N ASN A 37 -30.55 -3.21 -7.57
CA ASN A 37 -30.51 -3.54 -6.15
C ASN A 37 -31.67 -2.91 -5.32
N SER A 38 -32.62 -2.20 -5.97
CA SER A 38 -33.74 -1.49 -5.33
C SER A 38 -33.38 -0.37 -4.34
N ILE A 39 -32.13 0.14 -4.36
CA ILE A 39 -31.67 1.22 -3.49
C ILE A 39 -31.41 2.47 -4.32
N ASN A 40 -32.16 3.57 -4.14
CA ASN A 40 -31.89 4.78 -4.93
C ASN A 40 -30.46 5.31 -4.67
N GLU A 41 -29.75 5.73 -5.72
CA GLU A 41 -28.37 6.24 -5.62
C GLU A 41 -28.32 7.73 -5.96
N ARG A 42 -27.39 8.47 -5.33
CA ARG A 42 -27.13 9.88 -5.63
C ARG A 42 -25.68 10.14 -5.95
N PHE A 43 -25.45 10.92 -7.00
CA PHE A 43 -24.12 11.37 -7.40
C PHE A 43 -24.19 12.69 -8.17
N SER A 44 -23.08 13.42 -8.18
CA SER A 44 -22.95 14.68 -8.92
C SER A 44 -21.78 14.60 -9.88
N ILE A 45 -21.95 15.17 -11.07
CA ILE A 45 -20.92 15.20 -12.12
C ILE A 45 -20.78 16.64 -12.60
N THR A 46 -19.56 17.09 -12.83
CA THR A 46 -19.30 18.37 -13.49
C THR A 46 -19.04 18.10 -14.97
N THR A 47 -19.93 18.55 -15.86
CA THR A 47 -19.83 18.27 -17.30
C THR A 47 -19.40 19.50 -18.08
N SER A 48 -18.54 19.30 -19.10
CA SER A 48 -18.03 20.37 -19.97
C SER A 48 -18.78 20.48 -21.32
N SER A 49 -19.83 19.68 -21.55
CA SER A 49 -20.63 19.72 -22.78
C SER A 49 -22.09 19.32 -22.55
N SER A 50 -22.94 19.70 -23.50
CA SER A 50 -24.40 19.53 -23.50
C SER A 50 -24.91 18.13 -23.89
N ALA A 51 -24.03 17.19 -24.18
CA ALA A 51 -24.41 15.84 -24.61
C ALA A 51 -23.51 14.78 -23.98
N THR A 52 -23.98 14.17 -22.91
CA THR A 52 -23.40 12.94 -22.34
C THR A 52 -24.46 11.85 -22.32
N THR A 53 -24.23 10.76 -23.06
CA THR A 53 -24.99 9.50 -22.89
C THR A 53 -24.54 8.88 -21.57
N PHE A 54 -25.46 8.65 -20.63
CA PHE A 54 -25.12 8.07 -19.34
C PHE A 54 -24.83 6.56 -19.44
N HIS A 55 -23.68 6.16 -18.91
CA HIS A 55 -23.29 4.76 -18.72
C HIS A 55 -22.97 4.52 -17.24
N CYS A 56 -23.74 3.67 -16.57
CA CYS A 56 -23.54 3.33 -15.16
C CYS A 56 -23.76 1.83 -14.95
N ASN A 57 -22.80 1.13 -14.34
CA ASN A 57 -22.89 -0.30 -14.01
C ASN A 57 -23.31 -1.22 -15.18
N GLY A 58 -22.95 -0.88 -16.42
CA GLY A 58 -23.31 -1.66 -17.62
C GLY A 58 -24.64 -1.26 -18.28
N ALA A 59 -25.46 -0.42 -17.64
CA ALA A 59 -26.66 0.15 -18.24
C ALA A 59 -26.33 1.33 -19.16
N THR A 60 -27.05 1.44 -20.28
CA THR A 60 -26.90 2.52 -21.29
C THR A 60 -28.22 3.26 -21.45
N GLU A 61 -28.17 4.59 -21.40
CA GLU A 61 -29.32 5.49 -21.61
C GLU A 61 -30.04 5.17 -22.93
N GLN A 62 -31.33 4.84 -22.84
CA GLN A 62 -32.17 4.51 -24.01
C GLN A 62 -32.93 5.73 -24.57
N GLY A 63 -33.08 6.79 -23.77
CA GLY A 63 -33.79 8.00 -24.16
C GLY A 63 -33.83 9.03 -23.04
N ARG A 64 -34.12 10.28 -23.40
CA ARG A 64 -34.17 11.43 -22.49
C ARG A 64 -35.35 12.33 -22.82
N GLU A 65 -36.03 12.84 -21.81
CA GLU A 65 -37.09 13.84 -21.94
C GLU A 65 -36.96 14.91 -20.85
N GLN A 66 -37.18 16.18 -21.19
CA GLN A 66 -37.26 17.25 -20.19
C GLN A 66 -38.65 17.25 -19.54
N ILE A 67 -38.70 16.93 -18.25
CA ILE A 67 -39.96 16.76 -17.50
C ILE A 67 -40.50 18.11 -16.97
N GLY A 68 -39.65 19.13 -16.87
CA GLY A 68 -40.02 20.49 -16.44
C GLY A 68 -38.81 21.34 -16.07
N THR A 69 -39.06 22.58 -15.66
CA THR A 69 -38.06 23.51 -15.11
C THR A 69 -38.39 23.80 -13.65
N VAL A 70 -37.37 23.81 -12.79
CA VAL A 70 -37.50 24.12 -11.37
C VAL A 70 -36.65 25.34 -11.07
N THR A 71 -37.21 26.33 -10.40
CA THR A 71 -36.48 27.52 -9.95
C THR A 71 -36.12 27.32 -8.47
N LEU A 72 -34.83 27.17 -8.17
CA LEU A 72 -34.34 27.10 -6.79
C LEU A 72 -33.94 28.52 -6.34
N HIS A 73 -34.55 29.05 -5.29
CA HIS A 73 -34.25 30.39 -4.80
C HIS A 73 -33.01 30.38 -3.91
N VAL A 74 -31.92 30.99 -4.38
CA VAL A 74 -30.66 31.09 -3.64
C VAL A 74 -30.85 32.10 -2.50
N GLY A 75 -31.26 31.62 -1.33
CA GLY A 75 -31.46 32.45 -0.13
C GLY A 75 -32.13 31.71 1.04
N ASP A 76 -33.02 30.76 0.75
CA ASP A 76 -33.88 30.12 1.76
C ASP A 76 -33.37 28.74 2.23
N GLY A 77 -32.10 28.40 1.93
CA GLY A 77 -31.53 27.10 2.26
C GLY A 77 -31.98 25.95 1.34
N GLU A 78 -32.79 26.23 0.33
CA GLU A 78 -33.13 25.29 -0.74
C GLU A 78 -31.92 25.06 -1.65
N THR A 79 -31.47 23.80 -1.74
CA THR A 79 -30.40 23.36 -2.62
C THR A 79 -30.92 22.33 -3.61
N ALA A 80 -30.12 22.04 -4.64
CA ALA A 80 -30.39 20.91 -5.54
C ALA A 80 -30.61 19.60 -4.74
N ASP A 81 -29.85 19.40 -3.66
CA ASP A 81 -29.95 18.21 -2.82
C ASP A 81 -31.25 18.18 -2.02
N SER A 82 -31.69 19.31 -1.44
CA SER A 82 -32.97 19.36 -0.70
C SER A 82 -34.18 19.19 -1.59
N PHE A 83 -34.11 19.62 -2.85
CA PHE A 83 -35.14 19.34 -3.85
C PHE A 83 -35.19 17.83 -4.18
N LEU A 84 -34.04 17.19 -4.37
CA LEU A 84 -33.97 15.76 -4.62
C LEU A 84 -34.45 14.93 -3.41
N ASP A 85 -34.25 15.41 -2.18
CA ASP A 85 -34.83 14.83 -0.96
C ASP A 85 -36.36 14.79 -0.99
N ASP A 86 -37.01 15.89 -1.37
CA ASP A 86 -38.48 15.96 -1.46
C ASP A 86 -39.01 15.06 -2.59
N VAL A 87 -38.30 15.02 -3.72
CA VAL A 87 -38.67 14.13 -4.84
C VAL A 87 -38.57 12.66 -4.43
N GLU A 88 -37.47 12.24 -3.80
CA GLU A 88 -37.28 10.88 -3.31
C GLU A 88 -38.37 10.50 -2.29
N THR A 89 -38.66 11.39 -1.34
CA THR A 89 -39.71 11.20 -0.33
C THR A 89 -41.09 10.99 -0.95
N ARG A 90 -41.43 11.78 -1.99
CA ARG A 90 -42.72 11.65 -2.69
C ARG A 90 -42.80 10.37 -3.51
N ILE A 91 -41.69 9.92 -4.11
CA ILE A 91 -41.62 8.66 -4.86
C ILE A 91 -41.83 7.47 -3.92
N HIS A 92 -41.21 7.47 -2.73
CA HIS A 92 -41.47 6.43 -1.73
C HIS A 92 -42.95 6.37 -1.32
N LYS A 93 -43.59 7.52 -1.10
CA LYS A 93 -45.03 7.59 -0.81
C LYS A 93 -45.90 7.03 -1.94
N LEU A 94 -45.55 7.28 -3.19
CA LEU A 94 -46.28 6.79 -4.37
C LEU A 94 -46.13 5.27 -4.57
N ARG A 95 -45.04 4.66 -4.10
CA ARG A 95 -44.79 3.22 -4.20
C ARG A 95 -45.53 2.40 -3.13
N GLY A 96 -46.23 3.04 -2.21
CA GLY A 96 -46.97 2.35 -1.15
C GLY A 96 -46.09 1.76 -0.05
N ASP A 97 -44.82 2.18 0.06
CA ASP A 97 -43.94 1.79 1.18
C ASP A 97 -44.41 2.49 2.47
N PRO A 98 -44.83 1.76 3.51
CA PRO A 98 -45.26 2.37 4.76
C PRO A 98 -44.04 2.71 5.62
N SER A 99 -43.45 3.90 5.42
CA SER A 99 -42.57 4.53 6.42
C SER A 99 -42.51 6.06 6.28
N GLY A 100 -43.67 6.71 6.40
CA GLY A 100 -43.69 8.08 6.89
C GLY A 100 -43.62 8.09 8.41
N SER A 101 -42.58 8.67 9.01
CA SER A 101 -42.64 9.08 10.42
C SER A 101 -42.33 10.57 10.56
N SER A 102 -43.16 11.26 11.34
CA SER A 102 -42.84 12.55 11.96
C SER A 102 -41.79 12.40 13.09
N PRO A 103 -41.12 13.48 13.50
CA PRO A 103 -39.71 13.50 13.92
C PRO A 103 -39.41 13.09 15.37
N ALA A 104 -40.19 12.18 15.95
CA ALA A 104 -39.91 11.60 17.26
C ALA A 104 -40.14 10.10 17.19
N GLN A 105 -39.07 9.33 17.43
CA GLN A 105 -39.05 7.86 17.43
C GLN A 105 -39.19 7.19 16.06
N GLN A 106 -38.25 7.47 15.16
CA GLN A 106 -37.73 6.43 14.27
C GLN A 106 -36.36 6.03 14.82
N GLN A 107 -36.18 4.75 15.15
CA GLN A 107 -34.86 4.15 15.32
C GLN A 107 -34.12 4.31 14.00
N THR A 108 -33.32 5.36 14.03
CA THR A 108 -32.34 5.76 13.04
C THR A 108 -31.32 4.65 12.90
N GLY A 109 -31.51 3.82 11.87
CA GLY A 109 -30.41 3.11 11.22
C GLY A 109 -29.55 4.04 10.37
N THR A 110 -29.47 5.34 10.70
CA THR A 110 -28.34 6.16 10.27
C THR A 110 -27.13 5.59 10.98
N VAL A 111 -26.35 4.75 10.28
CA VAL A 111 -24.95 4.59 10.66
C VAL A 111 -24.36 5.99 10.54
N ASN A 112 -24.28 6.68 11.68
CA ASN A 112 -23.45 7.85 11.87
C ASN A 112 -22.08 7.42 11.32
N ARG A 113 -21.65 7.92 10.16
CA ARG A 113 -20.40 7.49 9.52
C ARG A 113 -19.18 7.60 10.47
N ASN A 114 -19.34 8.33 11.57
CA ASN A 114 -18.35 8.54 12.62
C ASN A 114 -18.31 7.46 13.74
N ASP A 115 -19.29 6.55 13.86
CA ASP A 115 -19.34 5.52 14.93
C ASP A 115 -18.95 4.10 14.46
N VAL A 116 -18.56 3.94 13.20
CA VAL A 116 -18.10 2.65 12.66
C VAL A 116 -16.80 2.22 13.35
N PRO A 117 -16.72 1.00 13.93
CA PRO A 117 -15.48 0.46 14.47
C PRO A 117 -14.36 0.56 13.44
N THR A 118 -13.25 1.20 13.82
CA THR A 118 -12.17 1.55 12.88
C THR A 118 -10.82 1.04 13.39
N VAL A 119 -10.11 0.28 12.56
CA VAL A 119 -8.68 0.02 12.73
C VAL A 119 -7.92 1.11 11.96
N VAL A 120 -7.08 1.86 12.66
CA VAL A 120 -6.20 2.85 12.03
C VAL A 120 -4.85 2.21 11.76
N VAL A 121 -4.34 2.29 10.53
CA VAL A 121 -2.97 1.90 10.19
C VAL A 121 -2.16 3.17 9.94
N ILE A 122 -1.07 3.36 10.67
CA ILE A 122 -0.20 4.53 10.54
C ILE A 122 0.97 4.20 9.61
N GLY A 123 1.17 5.04 8.60
CA GLY A 123 2.28 4.98 7.64
C GLY A 123 1.85 4.32 6.33
N ALA A 124 2.02 5.02 5.20
CA ALA A 124 1.72 4.49 3.87
C ALA A 124 2.95 3.90 3.15
N GLY A 125 3.95 3.45 3.91
CA GLY A 125 5.08 2.69 3.36
C GLY A 125 4.74 1.23 3.10
N ILE A 126 5.71 0.44 2.64
CA ILE A 126 5.49 -0.98 2.29
C ILE A 126 4.81 -1.75 3.42
N LEU A 127 5.28 -1.63 4.67
CA LEU A 127 4.69 -2.31 5.81
C LEU A 127 3.24 -1.90 6.08
N GLY A 128 2.93 -0.60 6.04
CA GLY A 128 1.59 -0.14 6.32
C GLY A 128 0.60 -0.42 5.19
N LEU A 129 1.04 -0.36 3.93
CA LEU A 129 0.21 -0.74 2.78
C LEU A 129 -0.13 -2.23 2.79
N THR A 130 0.85 -3.12 2.96
CA THR A 130 0.61 -4.56 3.03
C THR A 130 -0.23 -4.93 4.25
N SER A 131 0.04 -4.32 5.41
CA SER A 131 -0.74 -4.53 6.64
C SER A 131 -2.19 -4.11 6.46
N ALA A 132 -2.45 -2.92 5.91
CA ALA A 132 -3.81 -2.45 5.69
C ALA A 132 -4.61 -3.38 4.75
N ILE A 133 -3.96 -3.92 3.72
CA ILE A 133 -4.57 -4.90 2.80
C ILE A 133 -4.84 -6.24 3.52
N LYS A 134 -3.88 -6.79 4.27
CA LYS A 134 -4.08 -8.05 5.00
C LYS A 134 -5.13 -7.93 6.10
N ILE A 135 -5.24 -6.77 6.73
CA ILE A 135 -6.33 -6.48 7.68
C ILE A 135 -7.68 -6.46 6.95
N GLN A 136 -7.79 -5.81 5.78
CA GLN A 136 -9.03 -5.86 4.98
C GLN A 136 -9.41 -7.30 4.60
N GLU A 137 -8.44 -8.13 4.21
CA GLU A 137 -8.67 -9.55 3.87
C GLU A 137 -9.19 -10.33 5.08
N ALA A 138 -8.55 -10.18 6.25
CA ALA A 138 -8.99 -10.83 7.49
C ALA A 138 -10.39 -10.36 7.92
N VAL A 139 -10.72 -9.08 7.75
CA VAL A 139 -12.05 -8.52 8.04
C VAL A 139 -13.10 -9.04 7.08
N ALA A 140 -12.79 -9.12 5.78
CA ALA A 140 -13.71 -9.63 4.78
C ALA A 140 -14.07 -11.10 5.05
N ALA A 141 -13.09 -11.92 5.45
CA ALA A 141 -13.31 -13.29 5.85
C ALA A 141 -14.30 -13.39 7.04
N ARG A 142 -14.19 -12.50 8.04
CA ARG A 142 -15.12 -12.45 9.19
C ARG A 142 -16.52 -11.96 8.86
N LYS A 143 -16.68 -11.07 7.88
CA LYS A 143 -18.01 -10.55 7.50
C LYS A 143 -18.92 -11.66 7.02
N ALA A 144 -18.36 -12.71 6.42
CA ALA A 144 -19.08 -13.93 6.09
C ALA A 144 -19.67 -14.62 7.34
N ASP A 145 -19.08 -14.40 8.53
CA ASP A 145 -19.41 -15.12 9.76
C ASP A 145 -20.22 -14.29 10.78
N VAL A 146 -20.08 -12.95 10.87
CA VAL A 146 -20.60 -12.17 12.03
C VAL A 146 -21.26 -10.81 11.72
N GLY A 147 -21.58 -10.48 10.46
CA GLY A 147 -22.47 -9.35 10.12
C GLY A 147 -22.04 -7.91 10.52
N GLY A 148 -20.82 -7.71 11.05
CA GLY A 148 -20.32 -6.39 11.48
C GLY A 148 -19.44 -5.68 10.45
N HIS A 149 -19.60 -4.36 10.30
CA HIS A 149 -18.76 -3.54 9.39
C HIS A 149 -17.56 -2.93 10.15
N LEU A 150 -16.36 -3.50 10.00
CA LEU A 150 -15.10 -2.89 10.45
C LEU A 150 -14.50 -2.04 9.31
N GLN A 151 -14.12 -0.80 9.62
CA GLN A 151 -13.43 0.11 8.71
C GLN A 151 -11.91 0.03 8.92
N VAL A 152 -11.15 0.11 7.82
CA VAL A 152 -9.69 0.28 7.87
C VAL A 152 -9.34 1.68 7.35
N LEU A 153 -8.71 2.49 8.19
CA LEU A 153 -8.26 3.85 7.87
C LEU A 153 -6.73 3.89 7.82
N LEU A 154 -6.17 4.12 6.64
CA LEU A 154 -4.73 4.34 6.45
C LEU A 154 -4.41 5.83 6.65
N VAL A 155 -3.54 6.14 7.61
CA VAL A 155 -3.17 7.51 7.97
C VAL A 155 -1.68 7.69 7.72
N SER A 156 -1.29 8.69 6.95
CA SER A 156 0.13 8.92 6.67
C SER A 156 0.45 10.38 6.36
N ARG A 157 1.66 10.81 6.74
CA ARG A 157 2.21 12.12 6.36
C ARG A 157 2.54 12.16 4.86
N GLU A 158 3.14 11.08 4.37
CA GLU A 158 3.64 10.92 3.01
C GLU A 158 2.94 9.73 2.34
N TRP A 159 2.71 9.83 1.04
CA TRP A 159 1.93 8.87 0.28
C TRP A 159 2.72 8.40 -0.93
N PRO A 160 2.49 7.18 -1.46
CA PRO A 160 3.13 6.72 -2.69
C PRO A 160 2.92 7.71 -3.85
N SER A 161 3.90 8.56 -4.12
CA SER A 161 3.83 9.56 -5.19
C SER A 161 5.23 10.05 -5.56
N SER A 162 6.03 9.21 -6.21
CA SER A 162 7.29 9.66 -6.79
C SER A 162 7.68 8.82 -7.98
N ILE A 163 7.94 9.48 -9.10
CA ILE A 163 8.76 8.91 -10.16
C ILE A 163 10.18 9.44 -9.90
N PRO A 164 11.22 8.62 -9.76
CA PRO A 164 12.59 9.12 -9.66
C PRO A 164 12.91 10.10 -10.81
N GLY A 165 13.41 11.30 -10.49
CA GLY A 165 13.61 12.39 -11.46
C GLY A 165 12.41 13.31 -11.66
N SER A 166 11.22 12.96 -11.17
CA SER A 166 10.05 13.86 -11.11
C SER A 166 10.22 14.89 -9.98
N PRO A 167 9.70 16.13 -10.12
CA PRO A 167 9.78 17.18 -9.10
C PRO A 167 9.07 16.86 -7.76
N SER A 168 8.44 15.69 -7.61
CA SER A 168 7.90 15.22 -6.34
C SER A 168 9.02 14.79 -5.38
N LYS A 169 9.22 15.55 -4.30
CA LYS A 169 10.23 15.28 -3.27
C LYS A 169 9.60 14.64 -2.04
N HIS A 170 9.77 13.33 -1.90
CA HIS A 170 9.58 12.68 -0.60
C HIS A 170 10.71 13.07 0.35
N SER A 171 10.47 12.96 1.66
CA SER A 171 11.53 13.09 2.65
C SER A 171 12.43 11.84 2.62
N PRO A 172 13.71 11.93 3.01
CA PRO A 172 14.57 10.76 3.18
C PRO A 172 14.01 9.69 4.13
N ASN A 173 13.09 10.09 5.02
CA ASN A 173 12.49 9.21 6.02
C ASN A 173 11.32 8.38 5.46
N TYR A 174 10.77 8.71 4.28
CA TYR A 174 9.80 7.86 3.61
C TYR A 174 10.50 6.75 2.82
N ALA A 175 11.19 5.88 3.57
CA ALA A 175 12.18 4.92 3.09
C ALA A 175 11.70 3.99 1.97
N SER A 176 10.40 3.71 1.91
CA SER A 176 9.83 2.84 0.88
C SER A 176 10.11 3.36 -0.54
N MET A 177 10.10 4.68 -0.74
CA MET A 177 10.29 5.28 -2.07
C MET A 177 11.76 5.30 -2.52
N TRP A 178 12.69 5.07 -1.59
CA TRP A 178 14.13 5.11 -1.82
C TRP A 178 14.78 3.73 -1.91
N ALA A 179 14.04 2.67 -1.58
CA ALA A 179 14.54 1.31 -1.67
C ALA A 179 14.82 0.90 -3.12
N GLY A 180 15.73 -0.05 -3.30
CA GLY A 180 16.12 -0.60 -4.61
C GLY A 180 14.90 -1.02 -5.45
N ALA A 181 14.14 -2.06 -5.10
CA ALA A 181 14.37 -3.06 -4.06
C ALA A 181 14.50 -4.44 -4.71
N HIS A 182 15.27 -5.33 -4.11
CA HIS A 182 15.32 -6.74 -4.46
C HIS A 182 15.02 -7.61 -3.24
N VAL A 183 14.61 -8.85 -3.48
CA VAL A 183 14.54 -9.87 -2.44
C VAL A 183 15.92 -10.50 -2.30
N ARG A 184 16.61 -10.16 -1.21
CA ARG A 184 17.97 -10.63 -0.94
C ARG A 184 18.05 -11.29 0.44
N PRO A 185 17.84 -12.61 0.51
CA PRO A 185 17.90 -13.33 1.77
C PRO A 185 19.25 -13.20 2.46
N ILE A 186 19.22 -13.25 3.79
CA ILE A 186 20.40 -13.39 4.64
C ILE A 186 20.27 -14.68 5.46
N PRO A 187 21.36 -15.44 5.68
CA PRO A 187 21.32 -16.70 6.41
C PRO A 187 20.66 -16.57 7.78
N ALA A 188 19.75 -17.48 8.12
CA ALA A 188 18.97 -17.42 9.37
C ALA A 188 19.73 -17.92 10.62
N THR A 189 20.87 -17.31 10.92
CA THR A 189 21.82 -17.79 11.94
C THR A 189 21.37 -17.52 13.38
N THR A 190 20.49 -16.54 13.60
CA THR A 190 19.97 -16.17 14.93
C THR A 190 18.46 -16.42 15.05
N ALA A 191 17.92 -16.42 16.27
CA ALA A 191 16.47 -16.57 16.48
C ALA A 191 15.66 -15.45 15.81
N GLN A 192 16.18 -14.22 15.85
CA GLN A 192 15.59 -13.09 15.14
C GLN A 192 15.60 -13.34 13.62
N LEU A 193 16.74 -13.75 13.06
CA LEU A 193 16.86 -13.99 11.62
C LEU A 193 16.01 -15.17 11.15
N ARG A 194 15.78 -16.20 11.98
CA ARG A 194 14.85 -17.30 11.68
C ARG A 194 13.41 -16.84 11.55
N ARG A 195 12.92 -16.02 12.49
CA ARG A 195 11.59 -15.40 12.38
C ARG A 195 11.48 -14.52 11.14
N GLU A 196 12.53 -13.76 10.85
CA GLU A 196 12.61 -12.93 9.66
C GLU A 196 12.64 -13.73 8.34
N ALA A 197 13.23 -14.94 8.34
CA ALA A 197 13.21 -15.86 7.21
C ALA A 197 11.82 -16.44 6.97
N GLU A 198 11.04 -16.72 8.03
CA GLU A 198 9.64 -17.13 7.90
C GLU A 198 8.79 -16.03 7.21
N TRP A 199 9.00 -14.76 7.58
CA TRP A 199 8.32 -13.64 6.91
C TRP A 199 8.76 -13.46 5.45
N LEU A 200 10.06 -13.64 5.18
CA LEU A 200 10.58 -13.65 3.81
C LEU A 200 9.89 -14.73 2.98
N LYS A 201 9.80 -15.96 3.48
CA LYS A 201 9.19 -17.09 2.77
C LYS A 201 7.72 -16.84 2.42
N GLN A 202 6.97 -16.23 3.35
CA GLN A 202 5.59 -15.79 3.09
C GLN A 202 5.53 -14.67 2.04
N THR A 203 6.50 -13.76 2.05
CA THR A 203 6.59 -12.67 1.06
C THR A 203 6.91 -13.19 -0.34
N VAL A 204 7.81 -14.17 -0.45
CA VAL A 204 8.11 -14.89 -1.70
C VAL A 204 6.86 -15.57 -2.26
N ALA A 205 6.09 -16.25 -1.40
CA ALA A 205 4.84 -16.88 -1.81
C ALA A 205 3.84 -15.84 -2.37
N GLU A 206 3.64 -14.72 -1.69
CA GLU A 206 2.75 -13.65 -2.18
C GLU A 206 3.25 -13.03 -3.48
N PHE A 207 4.55 -12.75 -3.63
CA PHE A 207 5.11 -12.25 -4.89
C PHE A 207 4.94 -13.25 -6.04
N SER A 208 5.09 -14.54 -5.78
CA SER A 208 4.81 -15.58 -6.77
C SER A 208 3.35 -15.53 -7.26
N THR A 209 2.40 -15.37 -6.35
CA THR A 209 0.97 -15.19 -6.68
C THR A 209 0.72 -13.90 -7.44
N GLN A 210 1.26 -12.77 -6.98
CA GLN A 210 1.07 -11.46 -7.62
C GLN A 210 1.60 -11.40 -9.05
N LEU A 211 2.69 -12.11 -9.37
CA LEU A 211 3.14 -12.20 -10.76
C LEU A 211 2.12 -12.85 -11.69
N GLN A 212 1.28 -13.75 -11.18
CA GLN A 212 0.23 -14.42 -11.95
C GLN A 212 -1.05 -13.59 -12.03
N THR A 213 -1.42 -12.92 -10.92
CA THR A 213 -2.73 -12.26 -10.78
C THR A 213 -2.68 -10.75 -10.99
N GLU A 214 -1.53 -10.13 -10.78
CA GLU A 214 -1.30 -8.68 -10.81
C GLU A 214 0.05 -8.35 -11.51
N PRO A 215 0.30 -8.82 -12.75
CA PRO A 215 1.60 -8.64 -13.43
C PRO A 215 1.98 -7.17 -13.68
N TRP A 216 1.02 -6.24 -13.62
CA TRP A 216 1.24 -4.80 -13.72
C TRP A 216 1.75 -4.16 -12.42
N SER A 217 1.86 -4.92 -11.33
CA SER A 217 2.15 -4.39 -9.99
C SER A 217 3.56 -3.84 -9.84
N GLY A 218 4.48 -4.09 -10.78
CA GLY A 218 5.87 -3.62 -10.68
C GLY A 218 6.82 -4.60 -9.98
N ILE A 219 6.43 -5.87 -9.87
CA ILE A 219 7.31 -6.97 -9.46
C ILE A 219 7.84 -7.66 -10.72
N THR A 220 9.13 -7.99 -10.74
CA THR A 220 9.73 -8.81 -11.79
C THR A 220 10.53 -9.94 -11.18
N ARG A 221 10.29 -11.16 -11.66
CA ARG A 221 11.14 -12.32 -11.35
C ARG A 221 12.41 -12.28 -12.19
N THR A 222 13.56 -12.49 -11.56
CA THR A 222 14.86 -12.48 -12.23
C THR A 222 15.85 -13.37 -11.48
N LEU A 223 17.13 -13.39 -11.88
CA LEU A 223 18.22 -14.00 -11.13
C LEU A 223 18.87 -12.96 -10.20
N GLY A 224 19.20 -13.40 -9.00
CA GLY A 224 20.10 -12.73 -8.07
C GLY A 224 21.47 -13.40 -8.09
N ILE A 225 22.52 -12.60 -8.03
CA ILE A 225 23.91 -13.05 -7.92
C ILE A 225 24.52 -12.42 -6.67
N GLU A 226 25.14 -13.24 -5.84
CA GLU A 226 25.82 -12.83 -4.61
C GLU A 226 27.30 -13.15 -4.70
N LEU A 227 28.13 -12.14 -4.46
CA LEU A 227 29.60 -12.21 -4.47
C LEU A 227 30.11 -11.77 -3.10
N LEU A 228 30.72 -12.67 -2.34
CA LEU A 228 31.18 -12.41 -0.98
C LEU A 228 32.69 -12.59 -0.88
N GLU A 229 33.40 -11.56 -0.45
CA GLU A 229 34.85 -11.59 -0.23
C GLU A 229 35.23 -12.17 1.14
N ALA A 230 34.32 -12.07 2.12
CA ALA A 230 34.51 -12.60 3.48
C ALA A 230 33.19 -13.17 4.03
N PRO A 231 32.66 -14.26 3.45
CA PRO A 231 31.41 -14.87 3.89
C PRO A 231 31.53 -15.47 5.29
N ASP A 232 30.51 -15.24 6.13
CA ASP A 232 30.41 -15.94 7.41
C ASP A 232 30.02 -17.42 7.25
N ASP A 233 30.06 -18.16 8.35
CA ASP A 233 29.69 -19.58 8.42
C ASP A 233 28.28 -19.87 7.90
N GLY A 234 27.33 -18.94 8.07
CA GLY A 234 25.95 -19.09 7.61
C GLY A 234 25.89 -19.15 6.09
N TYR A 235 26.58 -18.24 5.42
CA TYR A 235 26.71 -18.26 3.97
C TYR A 235 27.48 -19.47 3.46
N GLN A 236 28.58 -19.84 4.11
CA GLN A 236 29.44 -20.94 3.64
C GLN A 236 28.76 -22.31 3.69
N LYS A 237 27.94 -22.56 4.71
CA LYS A 237 27.25 -23.84 4.95
C LYS A 237 25.95 -23.98 4.14
N GLN A 238 25.49 -22.93 3.49
CA GLN A 238 24.24 -22.93 2.75
C GLN A 238 24.37 -23.69 1.42
N ASP A 239 23.40 -24.56 1.16
CA ASP A 239 23.26 -25.34 -0.06
C ASP A 239 21.88 -25.13 -0.70
N ALA A 240 21.61 -25.77 -1.84
CA ALA A 240 20.36 -25.56 -2.56
C ALA A 240 19.12 -25.96 -1.77
N LYS A 241 19.23 -27.00 -0.92
CA LYS A 241 18.12 -27.50 -0.13
C LYS A 241 17.82 -26.54 1.02
N SER A 242 18.81 -26.26 1.84
CA SER A 242 18.69 -25.34 2.98
C SER A 242 18.28 -23.93 2.55
N PHE A 243 18.81 -23.42 1.43
CA PHE A 243 18.40 -22.13 0.86
C PHE A 243 16.92 -22.10 0.49
N SER A 244 16.42 -23.13 -0.21
CA SER A 244 15.01 -23.21 -0.63
C SER A 244 14.07 -23.40 0.57
N GLU A 245 14.45 -24.23 1.54
CA GLU A 245 13.67 -24.45 2.76
C GLU A 245 13.55 -23.18 3.60
N GLU A 246 14.64 -22.42 3.73
CA GLU A 246 14.70 -21.17 4.51
C GLU A 246 13.97 -20.01 3.82
N THR A 247 14.14 -19.85 2.51
CA THR A 247 13.75 -18.62 1.79
C THR A 247 12.50 -18.79 0.92
N GLY A 248 12.19 -20.01 0.50
CA GLY A 248 11.20 -20.30 -0.54
C GLY A 248 11.65 -19.96 -1.98
N LEU A 249 12.86 -19.43 -2.15
CA LEU A 249 13.44 -19.14 -3.47
C LEU A 249 14.09 -20.39 -4.07
N LEU A 250 14.08 -20.45 -5.39
CA LEU A 250 14.52 -21.64 -6.14
C LEU A 250 15.78 -21.36 -6.95
N ARG A 251 16.29 -22.42 -7.60
CA ARG A 251 17.41 -22.35 -8.56
C ARG A 251 18.73 -21.86 -7.96
N TYR A 252 18.96 -22.13 -6.66
CA TYR A 252 20.24 -21.88 -6.04
C TYR A 252 21.35 -22.71 -6.71
N ARG A 253 22.42 -22.04 -7.14
CA ARG A 253 23.61 -22.65 -7.70
C ARG A 253 24.85 -21.93 -7.17
N LYS A 254 25.63 -22.64 -6.37
CA LYS A 254 26.96 -22.20 -5.95
C LYS A 254 27.92 -22.27 -7.14
N TRP A 255 28.74 -21.25 -7.31
CA TRP A 255 29.75 -21.17 -8.36
C TRP A 255 31.00 -21.97 -7.97
N SER A 256 31.67 -22.52 -8.98
CA SER A 256 32.98 -23.15 -8.84
C SER A 256 34.08 -22.09 -8.70
N GLU A 257 35.25 -22.47 -8.19
CA GLU A 257 36.39 -21.56 -8.03
C GLU A 257 36.80 -20.87 -9.35
N ALA A 258 36.65 -21.56 -10.49
CA ALA A 258 36.97 -21.02 -11.81
C ALA A 258 35.97 -19.95 -12.31
N GLU A 259 34.77 -19.90 -11.75
CA GLU A 259 33.74 -18.88 -12.06
C GLU A 259 33.87 -17.65 -11.15
N LEU A 260 34.67 -17.72 -10.07
CA LEU A 260 34.76 -16.64 -9.10
C LEU A 260 35.57 -15.46 -9.65
N PRO A 261 35.07 -14.22 -9.49
CA PRO A 261 35.88 -13.03 -9.72
C PRO A 261 37.03 -12.94 -8.73
N GLU A 262 38.03 -12.12 -9.06
CA GLU A 262 39.17 -11.89 -8.18
C GLU A 262 38.72 -11.40 -6.78
N ASN A 263 39.35 -11.96 -5.74
CA ASN A 263 39.10 -11.68 -4.32
C ASN A 263 37.72 -12.13 -3.78
N VAL A 264 36.89 -12.79 -4.58
CA VAL A 264 35.62 -13.38 -4.13
C VAL A 264 35.87 -14.79 -3.58
N VAL A 265 35.42 -15.04 -2.35
CA VAL A 265 35.53 -16.35 -1.67
C VAL A 265 34.30 -17.22 -1.91
N LEU A 266 33.12 -16.60 -2.02
CA LEU A 266 31.87 -17.29 -2.28
C LEU A 266 31.05 -16.55 -3.33
N GLY A 267 30.70 -17.24 -4.40
CA GLY A 267 29.77 -16.79 -5.44
C GLY A 267 28.62 -17.77 -5.57
N TYR A 268 27.39 -17.26 -5.71
CA TYR A 268 26.23 -18.09 -6.03
C TYR A 268 25.14 -17.28 -6.74
N GLU A 269 24.25 -17.99 -7.43
CA GLU A 269 23.07 -17.40 -8.08
C GLU A 269 21.78 -18.13 -7.69
N TYR A 270 20.64 -17.44 -7.76
CA TYR A 270 19.32 -17.96 -7.43
C TYR A 270 18.22 -17.16 -8.13
N GLU A 271 17.01 -17.72 -8.24
CA GLU A 271 15.84 -16.99 -8.71
C GLU A 271 15.29 -16.09 -7.59
N THR A 272 15.00 -14.83 -7.91
CA THR A 272 14.54 -13.83 -6.96
C THR A 272 13.61 -12.80 -7.64
N TYR A 273 13.27 -11.74 -6.90
CA TYR A 273 12.38 -10.67 -7.33
C TYR A 273 13.05 -9.31 -7.19
N CYS A 274 12.92 -8.47 -8.21
CA CYS A 274 13.12 -7.03 -8.12
C CYS A 274 11.77 -6.31 -8.13
N VAL A 275 11.73 -5.15 -7.49
CA VAL A 275 10.51 -4.36 -7.33
C VAL A 275 10.77 -2.92 -7.78
N ASN A 276 9.96 -2.45 -8.72
CA ASN A 276 9.79 -1.03 -9.02
C ASN A 276 8.98 -0.40 -7.87
N THR A 277 9.68 0.16 -6.88
CA THR A 277 9.09 0.52 -5.58
C THR A 277 7.96 1.56 -5.67
N PRO A 278 8.02 2.61 -6.52
CA PRO A 278 6.88 3.50 -6.71
C PRO A 278 5.66 2.85 -7.35
N VAL A 279 5.84 2.09 -8.44
CA VAL A 279 4.75 1.40 -9.15
C VAL A 279 4.07 0.43 -8.20
N TYR A 280 4.87 -0.31 -7.43
CA TYR A 280 4.38 -1.27 -6.47
C TYR A 280 3.57 -0.65 -5.34
N CYS A 281 4.09 0.38 -4.67
CA CYS A 281 3.33 1.03 -3.60
C CYS A 281 2.07 1.73 -4.11
N GLN A 282 2.07 2.27 -5.34
CA GLN A 282 0.87 2.82 -5.97
C GLN A 282 -0.16 1.74 -6.29
N SER A 283 0.26 0.57 -6.77
CA SER A 283 -0.64 -0.56 -7.02
C SER A 283 -1.28 -1.07 -5.73
N LEU A 284 -0.51 -1.19 -4.65
CA LEU A 284 -1.01 -1.56 -3.32
C LEU A 284 -1.99 -0.52 -2.77
N LEU A 285 -1.68 0.77 -2.87
CA LEU A 285 -2.59 1.83 -2.43
C LEU A 285 -3.92 1.77 -3.21
N ARG A 286 -3.86 1.58 -4.53
CA ARG A 286 -5.04 1.41 -5.37
C ARG A 286 -5.86 0.19 -4.95
N ARG A 287 -5.21 -0.96 -4.72
CA ARG A 287 -5.86 -2.19 -4.23
C ARG A 287 -6.57 -1.94 -2.90
N PHE A 288 -5.92 -1.28 -1.95
CA PHE A 288 -6.50 -0.94 -0.65
C PHE A 288 -7.76 -0.06 -0.79
N ILE A 289 -7.68 1.01 -1.59
CA ILE A 289 -8.80 1.95 -1.79
C ILE A 289 -9.99 1.25 -2.49
N LEU A 290 -9.73 0.48 -3.55
CA LEU A 290 -10.78 -0.22 -4.31
C LEU A 290 -11.48 -1.31 -3.48
N ARG A 291 -10.83 -1.82 -2.43
CA ARG A 291 -11.44 -2.73 -1.44
C ARG A 291 -12.19 -2.02 -0.32
N GLY A 292 -12.49 -0.73 -0.48
CA GLY A 292 -13.24 0.07 0.49
C GLY A 292 -12.39 0.72 1.58
N GLY A 293 -11.06 0.71 1.43
CA GLY A 293 -10.15 1.38 2.35
C GLY A 293 -10.38 2.89 2.40
N ARG A 294 -10.13 3.49 3.56
CA ARG A 294 -10.16 4.96 3.74
C ARG A 294 -8.75 5.47 3.93
N THR A 295 -8.47 6.68 3.46
CA THR A 295 -7.17 7.31 3.56
C THR A 295 -7.29 8.69 4.22
N LEU A 296 -6.28 9.07 4.99
CA LEU A 296 -6.21 10.39 5.60
C LEU A 296 -4.76 10.89 5.67
N LYS A 297 -4.47 12.00 4.99
CA LYS A 297 -3.16 12.64 5.09
C LYS A 297 -3.07 13.40 6.42
N ARG A 298 -2.17 12.97 7.31
CA ARG A 298 -1.93 13.62 8.60
C ARG A 298 -0.50 13.37 9.06
N ASP A 299 0.14 14.43 9.57
CA ASP A 299 1.35 14.30 10.38
C ASP A 299 0.93 14.14 11.84
N LEU A 300 1.23 12.98 12.42
CA LEU A 300 0.96 12.67 13.83
C LEU A 300 2.25 12.89 14.62
N LYS A 301 2.13 13.37 15.86
CA LYS A 301 3.28 13.50 16.78
C LYS A 301 3.50 12.29 17.66
N THR A 302 2.44 11.50 17.85
CA THR A 302 2.46 10.20 18.51
C THR A 302 1.40 9.29 17.87
N GLU A 303 1.62 7.98 17.92
CA GLU A 303 0.65 6.95 17.58
C GLU A 303 -0.69 7.12 18.29
N TRP A 304 -0.69 7.69 19.50
CA TRP A 304 -1.88 7.83 20.34
C TRP A 304 -2.83 8.92 19.84
N GLU A 305 -2.35 9.88 19.05
CA GLU A 305 -3.21 10.87 18.38
C GLU A 305 -4.19 10.22 17.38
N ALA A 306 -3.87 9.02 16.87
CA ALA A 306 -4.73 8.31 15.93
C ALA A 306 -6.12 8.01 16.50
N PHE A 307 -6.23 7.85 17.82
CA PHE A 307 -7.49 7.64 18.53
C PHE A 307 -8.43 8.86 18.51
N GLY A 308 -7.91 10.06 18.20
CA GLY A 308 -8.71 11.26 18.02
C GLY A 308 -9.20 11.50 16.58
N LEU A 309 -8.79 10.67 15.62
CA LEU A 309 -9.09 10.88 14.20
C LEU A 309 -10.50 10.43 13.79
N GLN A 310 -11.10 9.52 14.55
CA GLN A 310 -12.47 8.99 14.39
C GLN A 310 -13.05 8.71 15.79
N LYS A 311 -14.38 8.70 15.94
CA LYS A 311 -14.98 8.48 17.28
C LYS A 311 -14.73 7.06 17.79
N ASN A 312 -14.83 6.06 16.90
CA ASN A 312 -14.75 4.64 17.27
C ASN A 312 -13.49 3.94 16.72
N VAL A 313 -12.31 4.46 17.07
CA VAL A 313 -11.03 3.76 16.80
C VAL A 313 -10.86 2.62 17.80
N VAL A 314 -10.87 1.38 17.34
CA VAL A 314 -10.76 0.18 18.20
C VAL A 314 -9.32 -0.30 18.37
N LEU A 315 -8.47 -0.06 17.38
CA LEU A 315 -7.07 -0.48 17.37
C LEU A 315 -6.27 0.45 16.46
N VAL A 316 -5.04 0.73 16.84
CA VAL A 316 -4.05 1.42 15.98
C VAL A 316 -2.92 0.45 15.64
N VAL A 317 -2.56 0.34 14.38
CA VAL A 317 -1.36 -0.37 13.92
C VAL A 317 -0.30 0.67 13.58
N ASN A 318 0.77 0.72 14.37
CA ASN A 318 1.87 1.66 14.17
C ASN A 318 2.93 1.05 13.22
N ALA A 319 2.73 1.28 11.91
CA ALA A 319 3.68 0.94 10.84
C ALA A 319 4.42 2.20 10.32
N SER A 320 4.68 3.16 11.21
CA SER A 320 5.31 4.45 10.91
C SER A 320 6.77 4.35 10.45
N GLY A 321 7.38 3.17 10.59
CA GLY A 321 8.82 2.93 10.42
C GLY A 321 9.66 3.40 11.61
N THR A 322 9.36 4.57 12.18
CA THR A 322 10.18 5.23 13.21
C THR A 322 9.73 4.95 14.64
N GLY A 323 8.48 4.58 14.86
CA GLY A 323 7.99 4.21 16.20
C GLY A 323 7.74 5.38 17.14
N PHE A 324 7.60 6.62 16.65
CA PHE A 324 7.24 7.80 17.45
C PHE A 324 8.13 8.07 18.67
N GLY A 325 9.45 8.00 18.49
CA GLY A 325 10.42 8.31 19.54
C GLY A 325 10.94 7.10 20.31
N ASP A 326 10.79 5.89 19.77
CA ASP A 326 11.47 4.70 20.28
C ASP A 326 12.99 4.95 20.41
N PRO A 327 13.58 4.86 21.62
CA PRO A 327 15.01 5.14 21.82
C PRO A 327 15.93 4.11 21.14
N LYS A 328 15.41 2.94 20.76
CA LYS A 328 16.16 1.90 20.01
C LYS A 328 16.13 2.14 18.51
N TYR A 329 15.33 3.09 18.03
CA TYR A 329 15.28 3.43 16.61
C TYR A 329 16.46 4.34 16.22
N PHE A 330 17.04 4.06 15.07
CA PHE A 330 18.02 4.93 14.43
C PHE A 330 17.95 4.79 12.90
N PRO A 331 18.25 5.86 12.14
CA PRO A 331 18.32 5.75 10.70
C PRO A 331 19.59 5.00 10.29
N THR A 332 19.52 4.18 9.26
CA THR A 332 20.70 3.78 8.50
C THR A 332 20.63 4.45 7.14
N ARG A 333 21.39 5.53 6.95
CA ARG A 333 21.45 6.25 5.67
C ARG A 333 21.98 5.34 4.57
N GLY A 334 21.34 5.42 3.41
CA GLY A 334 21.74 4.76 2.18
C GLY A 334 21.68 5.75 1.04
N GLN A 335 22.82 5.99 0.41
CA GLN A 335 22.90 6.69 -0.86
C GLN A 335 23.01 5.68 -2.00
N THR A 336 22.25 5.94 -3.05
CA THR A 336 22.25 5.17 -4.30
C THR A 336 22.12 6.12 -5.49
N VAL A 337 22.33 5.61 -6.70
CA VAL A 337 22.19 6.34 -7.96
C VAL A 337 21.18 5.62 -8.84
N VAL A 338 20.22 6.35 -9.40
CA VAL A 338 19.34 5.86 -10.46
C VAL A 338 20.03 6.13 -11.80
N THR A 339 20.12 5.11 -12.63
CA THR A 339 20.81 5.16 -13.92
C THR A 339 19.91 4.68 -15.06
N ASP A 340 20.31 5.01 -16.29
CA ASP A 340 19.72 4.53 -17.55
C ASP A 340 20.30 3.18 -18.02
N MET A 341 20.95 2.42 -17.12
CA MET A 341 21.50 1.10 -17.44
C MET A 341 20.36 0.09 -17.70
N GLU A 342 19.83 0.10 -18.93
CA GLU A 342 18.70 -0.73 -19.37
C GLU A 342 19.08 -2.19 -19.67
N ASP A 343 20.36 -2.47 -19.87
CA ASP A 343 20.87 -3.80 -20.20
C ASP A 343 21.01 -4.71 -18.98
N ALA A 344 20.88 -4.18 -17.77
CA ALA A 344 20.87 -4.97 -16.53
C ALA A 344 19.58 -5.80 -16.44
N THR A 345 19.73 -7.12 -16.51
CA THR A 345 18.60 -8.05 -16.43
C THR A 345 18.57 -8.86 -15.15
N LYS A 346 19.68 -8.88 -14.40
CA LYS A 346 19.84 -9.59 -13.11
C LYS A 346 20.19 -8.58 -12.01
N THR A 347 19.84 -8.92 -10.77
CA THR A 347 20.38 -8.17 -9.62
C THR A 347 21.67 -8.82 -9.15
N VAL A 348 22.65 -7.98 -8.79
CA VAL A 348 23.98 -8.42 -8.35
C VAL A 348 24.33 -7.68 -7.09
N THR A 349 24.80 -8.38 -6.07
CA THR A 349 25.35 -7.80 -4.85
C THR A 349 26.77 -8.32 -4.63
N ARG A 350 27.70 -7.41 -4.32
CA ARG A 350 29.03 -7.72 -3.81
C ARG A 350 29.19 -7.17 -2.41
N GLN A 351 29.56 -8.05 -1.48
CA GLN A 351 29.95 -7.71 -0.12
C GLN A 351 31.47 -7.72 -0.02
N HIS A 352 32.05 -6.53 0.18
CA HIS A 352 33.49 -6.36 0.27
C HIS A 352 34.01 -6.72 1.66
N LYS A 353 35.28 -7.14 1.75
CA LYS A 353 35.93 -7.52 3.00
C LYS A 353 36.00 -6.38 4.03
N ASP A 354 36.01 -5.14 3.57
CA ASP A 354 36.01 -3.93 4.40
C ASP A 354 34.63 -3.56 4.97
N GLY A 355 33.59 -4.34 4.64
CA GLY A 355 32.21 -4.13 5.07
C GLY A 355 31.40 -3.19 4.17
N THR A 356 32.00 -2.66 3.09
CA THR A 356 31.29 -1.88 2.07
C THR A 356 30.58 -2.79 1.06
N TRP A 357 29.59 -2.23 0.36
CA TRP A 357 28.67 -2.99 -0.50
C TRP A 357 28.56 -2.31 -1.86
N SER A 358 28.61 -3.12 -2.92
CA SER A 358 28.30 -2.69 -4.28
C SER A 358 27.14 -3.54 -4.81
N PHE A 359 26.15 -2.94 -5.46
CA PHE A 359 25.01 -3.65 -6.02
C PHE A 359 24.40 -2.95 -7.23
N ILE A 360 23.82 -3.78 -8.11
CA ILE A 360 22.98 -3.39 -9.23
C ILE A 360 21.59 -4.00 -9.01
N ILE A 361 20.55 -3.17 -9.04
CA ILE A 361 19.15 -3.59 -8.92
C ILE A 361 18.36 -2.99 -10.09
N PRO A 362 18.11 -3.76 -11.17
CA PRO A 362 17.20 -3.32 -12.21
C PRO A 362 15.78 -3.24 -11.64
N ARG A 363 15.13 -2.07 -11.71
CA ARG A 363 13.76 -1.91 -11.22
C ARG A 363 12.73 -2.48 -12.18
N PHE A 364 13.11 -2.68 -13.45
CA PHE A 364 12.18 -3.03 -14.54
C PHE A 364 11.05 -1.99 -14.67
N PHE A 365 10.07 -2.23 -15.55
CA PHE A 365 8.94 -1.32 -15.77
C PHE A 365 9.38 0.13 -16.03
N SER A 366 10.45 0.31 -16.82
CA SER A 366 11.06 1.63 -17.07
C SER A 366 11.40 2.43 -15.80
N GLY A 367 11.71 1.73 -14.70
CA GLY A 367 12.04 2.33 -13.40
C GLY A 367 13.51 2.74 -13.24
N GLY A 368 14.32 2.54 -14.28
CA GLY A 368 15.77 2.67 -14.24
C GLY A 368 16.46 1.55 -13.46
N THR A 369 17.78 1.67 -13.34
CA THR A 369 18.61 0.72 -12.62
C THR A 369 19.28 1.40 -11.45
N ILE A 370 19.13 0.82 -10.26
CA ILE A 370 19.76 1.32 -9.04
C ILE A 370 21.17 0.77 -8.94
N VAL A 371 22.13 1.68 -8.83
CA VAL A 371 23.51 1.41 -8.49
C VAL A 371 23.74 1.90 -7.06
N GLY A 372 24.14 1.00 -6.17
CA GLY A 372 24.34 1.33 -4.77
C GLY A 372 25.39 0.46 -4.11
N GLY A 373 25.64 0.63 -2.82
CA GLY A 373 25.05 1.67 -1.98
C GLY A 373 25.70 1.75 -0.62
N THR A 374 25.45 2.84 0.10
CA THR A 374 26.03 3.03 1.44
C THR A 374 25.18 2.40 2.55
N LYS A 375 25.84 2.10 3.68
CA LYS A 375 25.24 1.67 4.95
C LYS A 375 25.86 2.50 6.07
N GLN A 376 25.19 3.58 6.45
CA GLN A 376 25.69 4.57 7.42
C GLN A 376 24.72 4.68 8.61
N PRO A 377 24.88 3.85 9.66
CA PRO A 377 24.07 3.91 10.88
C PRO A 377 24.19 5.26 11.59
N GLY A 378 23.08 5.80 12.07
CA GLY A 378 23.01 7.05 12.83
C GLY A 378 23.14 8.33 11.98
N ASP A 379 23.39 8.22 10.68
CA ASP A 379 23.57 9.38 9.81
C ASP A 379 22.22 9.99 9.40
N TRP A 380 22.05 11.27 9.76
CA TRP A 380 20.86 12.08 9.50
C TRP A 380 21.02 13.06 8.35
N SER A 381 22.10 13.02 7.58
CA SER A 381 22.24 13.85 6.39
C SER A 381 21.17 13.51 5.34
N ALA A 382 20.70 14.53 4.61
CA ALA A 382 19.67 14.40 3.58
C ALA A 382 20.25 14.52 2.17
N GLU A 383 21.36 15.24 2.03
CA GLU A 383 21.95 15.56 0.74
C GLU A 383 22.84 14.41 0.24
N PRO A 384 22.86 14.14 -1.07
CA PRO A 384 23.79 13.20 -1.66
C PRO A 384 25.21 13.77 -1.68
N ASP A 385 26.19 12.89 -1.49
CA ASP A 385 27.61 13.23 -1.59
C ASP A 385 28.16 12.84 -2.98
N ALA A 386 28.84 13.77 -3.64
CA ALA A 386 29.34 13.58 -5.01
C ALA A 386 30.48 12.56 -5.09
N ASN A 387 31.33 12.48 -4.05
CA ASN A 387 32.40 11.49 -3.99
C ASN A 387 31.83 10.09 -3.82
N THR A 388 30.85 9.94 -2.92
CA THR A 388 30.08 8.71 -2.75
C THR A 388 29.47 8.28 -4.08
N ARG A 389 28.82 9.18 -4.84
CA ARG A 389 28.28 8.86 -6.17
C ARG A 389 29.36 8.28 -7.11
N ALA A 390 30.54 8.89 -7.17
CA ALA A 390 31.63 8.41 -8.02
C ALA A 390 32.06 6.98 -7.65
N THR A 391 32.18 6.69 -6.35
CA THR A 391 32.47 5.34 -5.83
C THR A 391 31.37 4.34 -6.21
N LEU A 392 30.10 4.70 -6.04
CA LEU A 392 28.98 3.82 -6.37
C LEU A 392 28.96 3.47 -7.87
N LEU A 393 29.18 4.46 -8.74
CA LEU A 393 29.23 4.23 -10.19
C LEU A 393 30.43 3.37 -10.59
N ALA A 394 31.58 3.50 -9.92
CA ALA A 394 32.73 2.62 -10.15
C ALA A 394 32.41 1.16 -9.81
N GLY A 395 31.85 0.90 -8.62
CA GLY A 395 31.41 -0.45 -8.24
C GLY A 395 30.32 -1.01 -9.16
N GLY A 396 29.38 -0.15 -9.61
CA GLY A 396 28.38 -0.53 -10.60
C GLY A 396 28.96 -0.95 -11.95
N ARG A 397 30.00 -0.26 -12.44
CA ARG A 397 30.69 -0.65 -13.68
C ARG A 397 31.34 -2.03 -13.56
N GLU A 398 31.99 -2.31 -12.44
CA GLU A 398 32.59 -3.63 -12.19
C GLU A 398 31.56 -4.76 -12.18
N LEU A 399 30.38 -4.51 -11.60
CA LEU A 399 29.31 -5.51 -11.48
C LEU A 399 28.48 -5.69 -12.76
N ARG A 400 28.53 -4.75 -13.71
CA ARG A 400 27.68 -4.75 -14.91
C ARG A 400 27.85 -6.03 -15.73
N GLN A 401 29.07 -6.58 -15.80
CA GLN A 401 29.37 -7.83 -16.50
C GLN A 401 28.56 -9.04 -15.98
N PHE A 402 28.16 -9.03 -14.71
CA PHE A 402 27.32 -10.09 -14.12
C PHE A 402 25.82 -9.79 -14.28
N ALA A 403 25.47 -8.50 -14.31
CA ALA A 403 24.08 -8.05 -14.45
C ALA A 403 23.56 -8.11 -15.90
N SER A 404 24.47 -8.02 -16.89
CA SER A 404 24.14 -7.99 -18.31
C SER A 404 25.04 -8.89 -19.15
N SER A 405 24.44 -9.67 -20.06
CA SER A 405 25.17 -10.39 -21.11
C SER A 405 25.67 -9.47 -22.24
N LEU A 406 25.31 -8.18 -22.21
CA LEU A 406 25.66 -7.18 -23.23
C LEU A 406 26.70 -6.17 -22.75
N ALA A 407 27.30 -6.40 -21.58
CA ALA A 407 28.15 -5.46 -20.84
C ALA A 407 29.39 -4.92 -21.60
N GLY A 408 29.69 -5.39 -22.82
CA GLY A 408 30.78 -4.88 -23.66
C GLY A 408 30.40 -3.86 -24.73
N LYS A 409 29.16 -3.33 -24.75
CA LYS A 409 28.68 -2.48 -25.88
C LYS A 409 28.77 -0.96 -25.67
N SER A 410 28.91 -0.46 -24.44
CA SER A 410 29.24 0.94 -24.12
C SER A 410 29.41 1.08 -22.60
N ASP A 411 30.49 1.70 -22.13
CA ASP A 411 30.70 2.01 -20.70
C ASP A 411 29.87 3.22 -20.23
N ASP A 412 29.27 3.98 -21.15
CA ASP A 412 28.49 5.15 -20.79
C ASP A 412 27.16 4.74 -20.13
N VAL A 413 27.06 5.10 -18.85
CA VAL A 413 25.85 5.01 -18.04
C VAL A 413 25.55 6.42 -17.55
N SER A 414 24.39 6.95 -17.91
CA SER A 414 23.96 8.27 -17.50
C SER A 414 23.29 8.23 -16.13
N VAL A 415 23.59 9.24 -15.32
CA VAL A 415 22.92 9.44 -14.03
C VAL A 415 21.58 10.12 -14.27
N ILE A 416 20.50 9.48 -13.84
CA ILE A 416 19.15 10.06 -13.84
C ILE A 416 18.94 10.86 -12.55
N ALA A 417 19.29 10.28 -11.40
CA ALA A 417 19.11 10.92 -10.11
C ALA A 417 20.01 10.33 -9.01
N ASP A 418 20.45 11.19 -8.10
CA ASP A 418 20.99 10.77 -6.80
C ASP A 418 19.86 10.55 -5.80
N VAL A 419 19.94 9.48 -5.01
CA VAL A 419 18.92 9.09 -4.04
C VAL A 419 19.54 8.94 -2.66
N VAL A 420 18.91 9.55 -1.66
CA VAL A 420 19.24 9.37 -0.25
C VAL A 420 17.98 8.94 0.51
N GLY A 421 18.04 7.74 1.07
CA GLY A 421 17.01 7.20 1.95
C GLY A 421 17.56 6.87 3.33
N ARG A 422 16.71 6.96 4.36
CA ARG A 422 17.04 6.55 5.73
C ARG A 422 16.25 5.31 6.08
N ARG A 423 16.93 4.16 6.08
CA ARG A 423 16.34 2.88 6.45
C ARG A 423 15.92 2.94 7.93
N PRO A 424 14.66 2.66 8.26
CA PRO A 424 14.18 2.75 9.64
C PRO A 424 14.67 1.55 10.45
N THR A 425 15.86 1.66 11.03
CA THR A 425 16.53 0.56 11.72
C THR A 425 16.22 0.63 13.21
N ARG A 426 16.21 -0.52 13.87
CA ARG A 426 15.97 -0.61 15.31
C ARG A 426 16.89 -1.63 15.94
N GLU A 427 17.47 -1.30 17.08
CA GLU A 427 18.26 -2.25 17.88
C GLU A 427 17.38 -3.41 18.35
N GLY A 428 17.89 -4.64 18.18
CA GLY A 428 17.13 -5.86 18.48
C GLY A 428 16.06 -6.23 17.45
N GLY A 429 16.06 -5.55 16.28
CA GLY A 429 15.13 -5.86 15.20
C GLY A 429 13.77 -5.18 15.30
N MET A 430 12.85 -5.63 14.46
CA MET A 430 11.49 -5.08 14.40
C MET A 430 10.78 -5.20 15.74
N ARG A 431 10.06 -4.14 16.11
CA ARG A 431 9.09 -4.20 17.22
C ARG A 431 7.76 -4.67 16.66
N ILE A 432 7.32 -5.85 17.09
CA ILE A 432 5.96 -6.35 16.90
C ILE A 432 5.39 -6.66 18.28
N GLU A 433 4.55 -5.76 18.79
CA GLU A 433 4.10 -5.78 20.18
C GLU A 433 2.79 -5.00 20.33
N LEU A 434 1.85 -5.53 21.13
CA LEU A 434 0.63 -4.83 21.51
C LEU A 434 0.86 -4.06 22.81
N GLU A 435 0.74 -2.74 22.75
CA GLU A 435 0.82 -1.84 23.89
C GLU A 435 -0.58 -1.30 24.23
N ARG A 436 -0.90 -1.17 25.51
CA ARG A 436 -2.17 -0.61 25.99
C ARG A 436 -1.91 0.52 26.96
N GLN A 437 -2.62 1.63 26.78
CA GLN A 437 -2.56 2.73 27.74
C GLN A 437 -3.89 3.51 27.83
N PRO A 438 -4.10 4.28 28.91
CA PRO A 438 -5.27 5.14 29.03
C PRO A 438 -5.13 6.36 28.10
N VAL A 439 -6.08 6.53 27.17
CA VAL A 439 -6.17 7.71 26.30
C VAL A 439 -7.57 8.27 26.39
N SER A 440 -7.72 9.53 26.82
CA SER A 440 -9.02 10.20 26.94
C SER A 440 -10.06 9.39 27.75
N GLY A 441 -9.63 8.73 28.82
CA GLY A 441 -10.49 7.94 29.70
C GLY A 441 -10.86 6.53 29.20
N ARG A 442 -10.33 6.08 28.05
CA ARG A 442 -10.50 4.70 27.54
C ARG A 442 -9.16 3.96 27.49
N GLN A 443 -9.18 2.65 27.71
CA GLN A 443 -8.02 1.79 27.45
C GLN A 443 -7.85 1.62 25.93
N ALA A 444 -6.87 2.33 25.38
CA ALA A 444 -6.52 2.32 23.98
C ALA A 444 -5.40 1.30 23.71
N ALA A 445 -5.37 0.70 22.51
CA ALA A 445 -4.40 -0.33 22.15
C ALA A 445 -3.67 -0.01 20.84
N VAL A 446 -2.34 -0.05 20.87
CA VAL A 446 -1.48 0.10 19.68
C VAL A 446 -0.72 -1.19 19.43
N LEU A 447 -0.86 -1.75 18.23
CA LEU A 447 0.02 -2.80 17.73
C LEU A 447 1.19 -2.15 16.98
N HIS A 448 2.38 -2.16 17.58
CA HIS A 448 3.61 -1.69 16.96
C HIS A 448 4.08 -2.66 15.88
N ALA A 449 4.54 -2.14 14.74
CA ALA A 449 5.06 -2.91 13.63
C ALA A 449 6.05 -2.08 12.80
N TYR A 450 7.23 -1.80 13.36
CA TYR A 450 8.23 -0.91 12.74
C TYR A 450 9.67 -1.37 13.02
N GLY A 451 10.65 -0.70 12.42
CA GLY A 451 12.07 -1.02 12.60
C GLY A 451 12.63 -2.07 11.63
N ALA A 452 12.08 -2.20 10.41
CA ALA A 452 12.48 -3.22 9.42
C ALA A 452 13.86 -2.99 8.76
N GLY A 453 14.54 -1.88 9.09
CA GLY A 453 15.83 -1.52 8.50
C GLY A 453 15.76 -1.51 6.97
N GLY A 454 16.71 -2.20 6.34
CA GLY A 454 16.79 -2.32 4.88
C GLY A 454 15.90 -3.38 4.25
N ARG A 455 15.11 -4.11 5.03
CA ARG A 455 14.46 -5.37 4.59
C ARG A 455 12.94 -5.25 4.38
N GLY A 456 12.37 -4.05 4.47
CA GLY A 456 10.90 -3.86 4.46
C GLY A 456 10.16 -4.47 3.27
N TYR A 457 10.74 -4.47 2.06
CA TYR A 457 10.14 -5.14 0.88
C TYR A 457 10.32 -6.65 0.87
N GLU A 458 11.41 -7.14 1.47
CA GLU A 458 11.77 -8.56 1.52
C GLU A 458 10.86 -9.35 2.46
N ILE A 459 10.40 -8.72 3.55
CA ILE A 459 9.59 -9.37 4.60
C ILE A 459 8.17 -8.80 4.72
N GLY A 460 7.82 -7.79 3.93
CA GLY A 460 6.66 -6.92 4.17
C GLY A 460 5.30 -7.62 4.16
N TRP A 461 5.14 -8.68 3.36
CA TRP A 461 3.90 -9.46 3.36
C TRP A 461 3.83 -10.48 4.48
N GLY A 462 4.95 -11.11 4.83
CA GLY A 462 5.02 -11.98 5.99
C GLY A 462 4.75 -11.24 7.31
N VAL A 463 5.32 -10.04 7.46
CA VAL A 463 5.02 -9.14 8.58
C VAL A 463 3.54 -8.75 8.57
N ALA A 464 2.97 -8.41 7.41
CA ALA A 464 1.56 -8.07 7.30
C ALA A 464 0.61 -9.22 7.66
N ASN A 465 0.97 -10.47 7.32
CA ASN A 465 0.22 -11.66 7.73
C ASN A 465 0.21 -11.80 9.26
N GLU A 466 1.36 -11.64 9.91
CA GLU A 466 1.44 -11.70 11.37
C GLU A 466 0.61 -10.58 12.02
N ILE A 467 0.71 -9.36 11.50
CA ILE A 467 -0.11 -8.23 11.96
C ILE A 467 -1.59 -8.54 11.82
N ALA A 468 -2.03 -9.06 10.68
CA ALA A 468 -3.44 -9.41 10.48
C ALA A 468 -3.90 -10.51 11.45
N GLN A 469 -3.06 -11.50 11.76
CA GLN A 469 -3.36 -12.51 12.77
C GLN A 469 -3.51 -11.90 14.17
N LEU A 470 -2.62 -10.99 14.56
CA LEU A 470 -2.67 -10.29 15.85
C LEU A 470 -3.89 -9.37 15.96
N VAL A 471 -4.20 -8.62 14.90
CA VAL A 471 -5.42 -7.79 14.81
C VAL A 471 -6.66 -8.67 14.92
N ASN A 472 -6.69 -9.80 14.22
CA ASN A 472 -7.78 -10.76 14.30
C ASN A 472 -7.93 -11.28 15.73
N LYS A 473 -6.86 -11.76 16.36
CA LYS A 473 -6.88 -12.22 17.75
C LYS A 473 -7.42 -11.14 18.70
N PHE A 474 -6.88 -9.93 18.63
CA PHE A 474 -7.34 -8.78 19.43
C PHE A 474 -8.84 -8.53 19.28
N LEU A 475 -9.34 -8.49 18.04
CA LEU A 475 -10.76 -8.23 17.79
C LEU A 475 -11.69 -9.38 18.24
N ILE A 476 -11.19 -10.61 18.42
CA ILE A 476 -11.97 -11.71 19.03
C ILE A 476 -12.03 -11.52 20.54
N GLU A 477 -10.90 -11.22 21.18
CA GLU A 477 -10.79 -11.05 22.63
C GLU A 477 -11.60 -9.84 23.12
N GLU A 478 -11.65 -8.77 22.35
CA GLU A 478 -12.42 -7.55 22.67
C GLU A 478 -13.91 -7.63 22.23
N SER A 479 -14.34 -8.76 21.67
CA SER A 479 -15.74 -8.95 21.29
C SER A 479 -16.63 -9.12 22.54
N PRO A 480 -17.84 -8.51 22.60
CA PRO A 480 -18.76 -8.63 23.74
C PRO A 480 -19.14 -10.06 24.15
N LEU A 481 -18.90 -11.05 23.29
CA LEU A 481 -19.12 -12.47 23.57
C LEU A 481 -18.01 -13.09 24.44
N ALA A 482 -16.77 -12.58 24.39
CA ALA A 482 -15.65 -13.06 25.20
C ALA A 482 -15.65 -12.48 26.62
N SER A 483 -16.31 -11.33 26.84
CA SER A 483 -16.44 -10.68 28.16
C SER A 483 -17.57 -11.25 29.02
N LYS A 484 -18.19 -12.37 28.62
CA LYS A 484 -19.27 -13.06 29.33
C LYS A 484 -18.96 -14.51 29.72
N LEU A 485 -17.72 -14.96 29.54
CA LEU A 485 -17.18 -16.23 30.04
C LEU A 485 -16.08 -15.92 31.04
#